data_AF-A0A7Y5VDC2-F1
#
_entry.id   AF-A0A7Y5VDC2-F1
#
_cell.length_a   1.000
_cell.length_b   1.000
_cell.length_c   1.000
_cell.angle_alpha   90.00
_cell.angle_beta   90.00
_cell.angle_gamma   90.00
#
_symmetry.space_group_name_H-M   'P 1'
#
loop_
_entity.id
_entity.type
_entity.pdbx_description
1 polymer ?
#
loop_
_entity_poly.entity_id
_entity_poly.type
_entity_poly.pdbx_seq_one_letter_code
_entity_poly.pdbx_strand_id
1 'polypeptide(L)'
;MKNIIIVIGAVVITLFFCFWKTPDLPLDEKKHGVAAIADTLPTDALSNYWYQGKAEVTRYELTQHRYRGLHKGEAVMVFVTEDFLTDKQVKNEKYTNPNSVLVLKNNAIRKFDTGIYDYSVMGSVFTPVGRADYPHTLKLTNTVQEWCGQTYLQVNLKDKLYETNSYSYFENEADERFSVPAIPLEDELYNRIRINPDKLPQGDIELLPGAMYVRLMHIDFKPLKAVAALDTYSGKEIKGKDLRVYRLQYPSLNRTLEIVFEAAPPYRIAGWLDTHPSFDKQLRTTIARSTHTTLTDYWNKNNVEDVSLRKKLGLSTY
;
A
#
# COMPACT_ATOMS: atom_id res chain seq x y z
N MET A 1 65.83 6.15 -49.02
CA MET A 1 64.65 5.27 -49.19
C MET A 1 64.64 4.21 -48.09
N LYS A 2 63.90 4.45 -47.00
CA LYS A 2 63.41 3.40 -46.09
C LYS A 2 62.05 3.87 -45.58
N ASN A 3 60.99 3.22 -46.04
CA ASN A 3 59.61 3.52 -45.73
C ASN A 3 59.30 3.06 -44.30
N ILE A 4 58.75 3.96 -43.48
CA ILE A 4 58.14 3.64 -42.19
C ILE A 4 56.68 3.30 -42.47
N ILE A 5 56.31 2.04 -42.27
CA ILE A 5 54.93 1.56 -42.33
C ILE A 5 54.32 1.78 -40.96
N ILE A 6 53.33 2.68 -40.88
CA ILE A 6 52.48 2.85 -39.69
C ILE A 6 51.36 1.82 -39.78
N VAL A 7 51.35 0.86 -38.86
CA VAL A 7 50.23 -0.09 -38.69
C VAL A 7 49.21 0.56 -37.76
N ILE A 8 48.06 0.96 -38.32
CA ILE A 8 46.90 1.42 -37.54
C ILE A 8 46.15 0.16 -37.08
N GLY A 9 46.24 -0.17 -35.79
CA GLY A 9 45.43 -1.19 -35.17
C GLY A 9 43.99 -0.71 -34.99
N ALA A 10 43.04 -1.29 -35.71
CA ALA A 10 41.62 -1.07 -35.51
C ALA A 10 41.17 -1.74 -34.20
N VAL A 11 40.80 -0.94 -33.20
CA VAL A 11 40.14 -1.41 -31.99
C VAL A 11 38.66 -1.61 -32.30
N VAL A 12 38.24 -2.86 -32.47
CA VAL A 12 36.82 -3.23 -32.55
C VAL A 12 36.26 -3.26 -31.13
N ILE A 13 35.60 -2.18 -30.71
CA ILE A 13 34.80 -2.17 -29.48
C ILE A 13 33.50 -2.91 -29.79
N THR A 14 33.42 -4.16 -29.36
CA THR A 14 32.15 -4.92 -29.31
C THR A 14 31.34 -4.41 -28.13
N LEU A 15 30.35 -3.56 -28.40
CA LEU A 15 29.30 -3.20 -27.45
C LEU A 15 28.47 -4.44 -27.13
N PHE A 16 28.79 -5.11 -26.02
CA PHE A 16 27.89 -6.08 -25.39
C PHE A 16 26.68 -5.31 -24.84
N PHE A 17 25.61 -5.21 -25.63
CA PHE A 17 24.28 -4.87 -25.11
C PHE A 17 23.82 -6.03 -24.22
N CYS A 18 23.92 -5.84 -22.91
CA CYS A 18 23.35 -6.74 -21.92
C CYS A 18 21.82 -6.56 -21.94
N PHE A 19 21.14 -7.25 -22.86
CA PHE A 19 19.69 -7.45 -22.78
C PHE A 19 19.40 -8.37 -21.58
N TRP A 20 19.03 -7.80 -20.45
CA TRP A 20 18.39 -8.56 -19.37
C TRP A 20 16.97 -8.94 -19.83
N LYS A 21 16.87 -10.07 -20.51
CA LYS A 21 15.62 -10.79 -20.68
C LYS A 21 15.36 -11.50 -19.35
N THR A 22 14.43 -11.00 -18.53
CA THR A 22 13.89 -11.77 -17.42
C THR A 22 13.35 -13.08 -17.99
N PRO A 23 13.79 -14.25 -17.50
CA PRO A 23 13.24 -15.50 -18.00
C PRO A 23 11.76 -15.57 -17.61
N ASP A 24 10.91 -15.86 -18.58
CA ASP A 24 9.55 -16.37 -18.35
C ASP A 24 9.70 -17.73 -17.65
N LEU A 25 9.79 -17.69 -16.32
CA LEU A 25 9.68 -18.90 -15.52
C LEU A 25 8.18 -19.20 -15.37
N PRO A 26 7.69 -20.34 -15.88
CA PRO A 26 6.35 -20.78 -15.55
C PRO A 26 6.24 -20.93 -14.04
N LEU A 27 5.12 -20.50 -13.48
CA LEU A 27 4.80 -20.73 -12.08
C LEU A 27 4.75 -22.25 -11.84
N ASP A 28 5.82 -22.82 -11.31
CA ASP A 28 5.88 -24.22 -10.91
C ASP A 28 5.16 -24.35 -9.55
N GLU A 29 3.87 -24.67 -9.60
CA GLU A 29 2.99 -24.83 -8.43
C GLU A 29 3.58 -25.76 -7.35
N LYS A 30 4.51 -26.65 -7.72
CA LYS A 30 5.14 -27.60 -6.77
C LYS A 30 6.39 -27.08 -6.07
N LYS A 31 6.99 -25.97 -6.53
CA LYS A 31 8.19 -25.36 -5.89
C LYS A 31 7.88 -24.12 -5.06
N HIS A 32 6.73 -23.50 -5.28
CA HIS A 32 6.24 -22.49 -4.37
C HIS A 32 5.82 -23.18 -3.06
N GLY A 33 6.05 -22.54 -1.91
CA GLY A 33 5.65 -23.05 -0.60
C GLY A 33 4.14 -23.27 -0.42
N VAL A 34 3.36 -23.24 -1.49
CA VAL A 34 1.91 -23.49 -1.59
C VAL A 34 1.50 -24.75 -0.83
N ALA A 35 2.32 -25.80 -0.84
CA ALA A 35 1.99 -27.06 -0.16
C ALA A 35 1.97 -26.95 1.39
N ALA A 36 2.72 -26.03 2.01
CA ALA A 36 2.75 -25.88 3.46
C ALA A 36 1.72 -24.87 4.00
N ILE A 37 1.14 -24.04 3.13
CA ILE A 37 0.11 -23.04 3.46
C ILE A 37 -1.29 -23.41 2.93
N ALA A 38 -1.40 -24.46 2.11
CA ALA A 38 -2.68 -24.98 1.64
C ALA A 38 -3.60 -25.45 2.78
N ASP A 39 -3.06 -25.84 3.93
CA ASP A 39 -3.84 -26.35 5.07
C ASP A 39 -4.48 -25.24 5.94
N THR A 40 -4.22 -23.95 5.70
CA THR A 40 -4.74 -22.85 6.54
C THR A 40 -5.46 -21.73 5.80
N LEU A 41 -5.56 -21.81 4.47
CA LEU A 41 -6.32 -20.85 3.67
C LEU A 41 -7.74 -21.37 3.45
N PRO A 42 -8.79 -20.54 3.59
CA PRO A 42 -10.11 -20.92 3.10
C PRO A 42 -9.99 -21.28 1.62
N THR A 43 -10.32 -22.50 1.27
CA THR A 43 -10.41 -23.04 -0.10
C THR A 43 -11.52 -22.38 -0.94
N ASP A 44 -12.09 -21.27 -0.45
CA ASP A 44 -13.41 -20.77 -0.77
C ASP A 44 -13.27 -19.35 -1.35
N ALA A 45 -13.38 -19.21 -2.67
CA ALA A 45 -13.41 -17.96 -3.46
C ALA A 45 -12.19 -16.99 -3.38
N LEU A 46 -11.69 -16.64 -2.20
CA LEU A 46 -10.56 -15.72 -2.01
C LEU A 46 -9.24 -16.31 -2.52
N SER A 47 -9.01 -17.61 -2.31
CA SER A 47 -7.81 -18.28 -2.82
C SER A 47 -7.75 -18.20 -4.34
N ASN A 48 -8.86 -18.49 -5.05
CA ASN A 48 -8.92 -18.35 -6.51
C ASN A 48 -8.73 -16.89 -6.96
N TYR A 49 -9.20 -15.93 -6.17
CA TYR A 49 -9.04 -14.52 -6.47
C TYR A 49 -7.60 -14.04 -6.35
N TRP A 50 -6.88 -14.46 -5.30
CA TRP A 50 -5.53 -13.97 -5.02
C TRP A 50 -4.43 -14.77 -5.71
N TYR A 51 -4.61 -16.08 -5.91
CA TYR A 51 -3.59 -16.98 -6.49
C TYR A 51 -3.67 -17.15 -8.00
N GLN A 52 -4.26 -16.19 -8.71
CA GLN A 52 -4.36 -16.21 -10.18
C GLN A 52 -3.19 -15.51 -10.89
N GLY A 53 -2.11 -15.19 -10.17
CA GLY A 53 -0.92 -14.53 -10.73
C GLY A 53 -1.17 -13.09 -11.23
N LYS A 54 -2.16 -12.39 -10.67
CA LYS A 54 -2.52 -11.01 -11.04
C LYS A 54 -2.66 -10.14 -9.80
N ALA A 55 -2.50 -8.83 -9.98
CA ALA A 55 -2.88 -7.84 -8.98
C ALA A 55 -4.25 -7.25 -9.28
N GLU A 56 -4.98 -6.89 -8.24
CA GLU A 56 -6.12 -5.97 -8.37
C GLU A 56 -5.58 -4.54 -8.31
N VAL A 57 -5.84 -3.76 -9.36
CA VAL A 57 -5.52 -2.33 -9.43
C VAL A 57 -6.83 -1.55 -9.48
N THR A 58 -7.08 -0.74 -8.45
CA THR A 58 -8.28 0.09 -8.36
C THR A 58 -7.92 1.56 -8.31
N ARG A 59 -8.51 2.36 -9.21
CA ARG A 59 -8.48 3.82 -9.18
C ARG A 59 -9.65 4.36 -8.36
N TYR A 60 -9.35 5.34 -7.54
CA TYR A 60 -10.31 6.13 -6.79
C TYR A 60 -10.25 7.59 -7.24
N GLU A 61 -11.42 8.19 -7.46
CA GLU A 61 -11.55 9.65 -7.48
C GLU A 61 -11.37 10.16 -6.04
N LEU A 62 -10.41 11.07 -5.83
CA LEU A 62 -10.05 11.57 -4.50
C LEU A 62 -10.42 13.04 -4.37
N THR A 63 -11.03 13.38 -3.25
CA THR A 63 -11.08 14.75 -2.71
C THR A 63 -10.29 14.72 -1.41
N GLN A 64 -9.06 15.23 -1.44
CA GLN A 64 -8.14 15.20 -0.31
C GLN A 64 -8.31 16.45 0.54
N HIS A 65 -8.52 16.26 1.84
CA HIS A 65 -8.37 17.35 2.80
C HIS A 65 -6.88 17.59 3.05
N ARG A 66 -6.42 18.80 2.73
CA ARG A 66 -5.07 19.27 3.07
C ARG A 66 -5.07 20.78 3.29
N TYR A 67 -4.33 21.22 4.31
CA TYR A 67 -4.37 22.60 4.81
C TYR A 67 -5.81 23.02 5.13
N ARG A 68 -6.25 24.17 4.63
CA ARG A 68 -7.59 24.75 4.83
C ARG A 68 -8.57 24.43 3.68
N GLY A 69 -8.22 23.48 2.81
CA GLY A 69 -8.95 23.22 1.56
C GLY A 69 -9.24 21.75 1.30
N LEU A 70 -10.12 21.53 0.33
CA LEU A 70 -10.38 20.24 -0.29
C LEU A 70 -9.82 20.29 -1.71
N HIS A 71 -8.97 19.34 -2.05
CA HIS A 71 -8.25 19.33 -3.32
C HIS A 71 -8.61 18.08 -4.11
N LYS A 72 -8.87 18.24 -5.41
CA LYS A 72 -9.14 17.09 -6.28
C LYS A 72 -7.85 16.32 -6.49
N GLY A 73 -7.98 15.02 -6.65
CA GLY A 73 -6.85 14.15 -6.91
C GLY A 73 -7.30 12.78 -7.35
N GLU A 74 -6.34 11.87 -7.36
CA GLU A 74 -6.51 10.48 -7.69
C GLU A 74 -5.81 9.63 -6.64
N ALA A 75 -6.43 8.51 -6.27
CA ALA A 75 -5.76 7.48 -5.51
C ALA A 75 -5.77 6.16 -6.28
N VAL A 76 -4.75 5.34 -6.07
CA VAL A 76 -4.66 4.00 -6.63
C VAL A 76 -4.31 3.06 -5.49
N MET A 77 -5.07 1.98 -5.33
CA MET A 77 -4.67 0.85 -4.48
C MET A 77 -4.36 -0.35 -5.35
N VAL A 78 -3.24 -1.00 -5.05
CA VAL A 78 -2.79 -2.22 -5.72
C VAL A 78 -2.68 -3.31 -4.69
N PHE A 79 -3.55 -4.31 -4.78
CA PHE A 79 -3.53 -5.50 -3.93
C PHE A 79 -2.96 -6.69 -4.71
N VAL A 80 -1.98 -7.38 -4.11
CA VAL A 80 -1.37 -8.58 -4.69
C VAL A 80 -0.78 -9.46 -3.59
N THR A 81 -0.86 -10.78 -3.75
CA THR A 81 -0.17 -11.71 -2.87
C THR A 81 1.27 -11.91 -3.31
N GLU A 82 2.20 -11.91 -2.36
CA GLU A 82 3.64 -12.10 -2.62
C GLU A 82 4.27 -12.94 -1.52
N ASP A 83 5.28 -13.73 -1.89
CA ASP A 83 6.16 -14.37 -0.92
C ASP A 83 7.11 -13.32 -0.33
N PHE A 84 7.19 -13.27 1.00
CA PHE A 84 7.91 -12.24 1.75
C PHE A 84 8.84 -12.88 2.78
N LEU A 85 10.10 -12.47 2.77
CA LEU A 85 11.10 -12.92 3.71
C LEU A 85 10.91 -12.21 5.05
N THR A 86 10.62 -12.95 6.12
CA THR A 86 10.33 -12.40 7.45
C THR A 86 11.58 -11.83 8.12
N ASP A 87 12.75 -12.42 7.88
CA ASP A 87 14.04 -12.02 8.43
C ASP A 87 14.62 -10.78 7.72
N LYS A 88 14.50 -10.72 6.40
CA LYS A 88 15.00 -9.61 5.56
C LYS A 88 13.96 -8.50 5.34
N GLN A 89 12.68 -8.81 5.53
CA GLN A 89 11.54 -7.92 5.32
C GLN A 89 11.49 -7.30 3.92
N VAL A 90 11.63 -8.20 2.93
CA VAL A 90 11.59 -7.93 1.49
C VAL A 90 10.89 -9.07 0.77
N LYS A 91 10.50 -8.87 -0.48
CA LYS A 91 9.97 -9.92 -1.35
C LYS A 91 10.99 -11.06 -1.53
N ASN A 92 10.51 -12.30 -1.52
CA ASN A 92 11.32 -13.49 -1.80
C ASN A 92 11.37 -13.73 -3.31
N GLU A 93 12.42 -13.27 -3.98
CA GLU A 93 12.55 -13.42 -5.44
C GLU A 93 13.55 -14.51 -5.85
N LYS A 94 14.48 -14.86 -4.96
CA LYS A 94 15.51 -15.88 -5.23
C LYS A 94 15.08 -17.28 -4.80
N TYR A 95 14.11 -17.37 -3.88
CA TYR A 95 13.61 -18.64 -3.34
C TYR A 95 14.69 -19.56 -2.75
N THR A 96 15.76 -18.99 -2.21
CA THR A 96 16.83 -19.72 -1.50
C THR A 96 16.77 -19.56 0.01
N ASN A 97 16.04 -18.57 0.51
CA ASN A 97 15.85 -18.34 1.95
C ASN A 97 14.54 -19.02 2.40
N PRO A 98 14.59 -19.91 3.41
CA PRO A 98 13.42 -20.64 3.88
C PRO A 98 12.48 -19.78 4.75
N ASN A 99 12.89 -18.59 5.22
CA ASN A 99 12.11 -17.71 6.08
C ASN A 99 11.04 -16.93 5.31
N SER A 100 10.26 -17.62 4.48
CA SER A 100 9.29 -17.03 3.57
C SER A 100 7.87 -17.25 4.06
N VAL A 101 7.06 -16.20 4.02
CA VAL A 101 5.62 -16.26 4.31
C VAL A 101 4.87 -15.52 3.23
N LEU A 102 3.66 -15.98 2.97
CA LEU A 102 2.77 -15.33 2.02
C LEU A 102 2.12 -14.11 2.67
N VAL A 103 2.20 -12.96 2.01
CA VAL A 103 1.55 -11.72 2.44
C VAL A 103 0.59 -11.21 1.39
N LEU A 104 -0.48 -10.54 1.83
CA LEU A 104 -1.21 -9.58 1.01
C LEU A 104 -0.46 -8.25 1.09
N LYS A 105 0.09 -7.82 -0.05
CA LYS A 105 0.65 -6.48 -0.22
C LYS A 105 -0.43 -5.52 -0.67
N ASN A 106 -0.50 -4.36 -0.05
CA ASN A 106 -1.23 -3.20 -0.55
C ASN A 106 -0.29 -2.03 -0.76
N ASN A 107 -0.24 -1.53 -1.99
CA ASN A 107 0.36 -0.24 -2.30
C ASN A 107 -0.76 0.79 -2.51
N ALA A 108 -0.86 1.77 -1.61
CA ALA A 108 -1.83 2.85 -1.66
C ALA A 108 -1.15 4.16 -2.04
N ILE A 109 -1.43 4.64 -3.25
CA ILE A 109 -0.85 5.84 -3.84
C ILE A 109 -1.91 6.93 -3.85
N ARG A 110 -1.54 8.17 -3.48
CA ARG A 110 -2.39 9.36 -3.63
C ARG A 110 -1.60 10.45 -4.36
N LYS A 111 -2.25 11.05 -5.36
CA LYS A 111 -1.77 12.23 -6.06
C LYS A 111 -2.84 13.31 -6.01
N PHE A 112 -2.48 14.49 -5.55
CA PHE A 112 -3.36 15.65 -5.47
C PHE A 112 -2.49 16.91 -5.44
N ASP A 113 -3.07 18.05 -5.78
CA ASP A 113 -2.40 19.33 -5.67
C ASP A 113 -2.85 20.09 -4.41
N THR A 114 -2.10 21.11 -4.02
CA THR A 114 -2.56 22.17 -3.13
C THR A 114 -2.22 23.52 -3.74
N GLY A 115 -3.05 23.98 -4.68
CA GLY A 115 -2.74 25.14 -5.50
C GLY A 115 -1.68 24.78 -6.54
N ILE A 116 -0.45 25.26 -6.37
CA ILE A 116 0.66 24.96 -7.29
C ILE A 116 1.55 23.80 -6.81
N TYR A 117 1.37 23.28 -5.58
CA TYR A 117 2.23 22.21 -5.05
C TYR A 117 1.64 20.85 -5.38
N ASP A 118 2.43 19.99 -6.00
CA ASP A 118 2.05 18.59 -6.23
C ASP A 118 2.42 17.72 -5.04
N TYR A 119 1.47 16.91 -4.58
CA TYR A 119 1.72 15.85 -3.62
C TYR A 119 1.72 14.50 -4.33
N SER A 120 2.76 13.71 -4.07
CA SER A 120 2.82 12.28 -4.40
C SER A 120 3.11 11.51 -3.12
N VAL A 121 2.11 10.76 -2.67
CA VAL A 121 2.16 10.00 -1.42
C VAL A 121 1.97 8.53 -1.71
N MET A 122 2.77 7.66 -1.08
CA MET A 122 2.65 6.22 -1.23
C MET A 122 2.87 5.50 0.10
N GLY A 123 1.87 4.71 0.50
CA GLY A 123 1.98 3.71 1.57
C GLY A 123 2.11 2.30 0.98
N SER A 124 2.92 1.45 1.59
CA SER A 124 3.01 0.01 1.26
C SER A 124 2.87 -0.81 2.53
N VAL A 125 1.96 -1.79 2.54
CA VAL A 125 1.63 -2.61 3.72
C VAL A 125 1.72 -4.09 3.38
N PHE A 126 2.46 -4.86 4.19
CA PHE A 126 2.75 -6.27 3.95
C PHE A 126 2.18 -7.13 5.08
N THR A 127 0.93 -7.57 4.91
CA THR A 127 0.17 -8.26 5.95
C THR A 127 0.09 -9.76 5.65
N PRO A 128 0.53 -10.65 6.55
CA PRO A 128 0.41 -12.10 6.35
C PRO A 128 -1.05 -12.52 6.18
N VAL A 129 -1.30 -13.42 5.23
CA VAL A 129 -2.64 -13.97 5.00
C VAL A 129 -3.06 -14.97 6.09
N GLY A 130 -2.10 -15.73 6.65
CA GLY A 130 -2.30 -16.66 7.75
C GLY A 130 -2.22 -15.97 9.11
N ARG A 131 -3.36 -15.59 9.70
CA ARG A 131 -3.41 -14.83 10.97
C ARG A 131 -2.97 -15.63 12.20
N ALA A 132 -3.17 -16.95 12.21
CA ALA A 132 -2.88 -17.79 13.38
C ALA A 132 -1.40 -17.73 13.77
N ASP A 133 -0.52 -17.73 12.77
CA ASP A 133 0.93 -17.72 12.96
C ASP A 133 1.52 -16.30 13.00
N TYR A 134 0.82 -15.32 12.40
CA TYR A 134 1.28 -13.93 12.30
C TYR A 134 0.14 -12.92 12.58
N PRO A 135 -0.06 -12.55 13.86
CA PRO A 135 -1.16 -11.67 14.25
C PRO A 135 -1.00 -10.22 13.79
N HIS A 136 0.21 -9.80 13.40
CA HIS A 136 0.56 -8.42 13.05
C HIS A 136 1.13 -8.30 11.63
N THR A 137 0.94 -7.15 11.00
CA THR A 137 1.62 -6.81 9.73
C THR A 137 3.13 -6.79 9.92
N LEU A 138 3.87 -7.30 8.94
CA LEU A 138 5.32 -7.46 9.03
C LEU A 138 6.07 -6.17 8.73
N LYS A 139 5.54 -5.36 7.81
CA LYS A 139 6.17 -4.13 7.35
C LYS A 139 5.13 -3.12 6.87
N LEU A 140 5.38 -1.86 7.19
CA LEU A 140 4.72 -0.69 6.62
C LEU A 140 5.80 0.29 6.16
N THR A 141 5.61 0.90 5.00
CA THR A 141 6.41 2.05 4.55
C THR A 141 5.48 3.16 4.10
N ASN A 142 5.83 4.41 4.36
CA ASN A 142 5.10 5.57 3.86
C ASN A 142 6.07 6.62 3.33
N THR A 143 5.79 7.17 2.16
CA THR A 143 6.56 8.25 1.56
C THR A 143 5.66 9.42 1.21
N VAL A 144 6.13 10.63 1.45
CA VAL A 144 5.49 11.87 1.00
C VAL A 144 6.54 12.67 0.24
N GLN A 145 6.21 13.03 -1.00
CA GLN A 145 7.02 13.88 -1.86
C GLN A 145 6.17 15.07 -2.29
N GLU A 146 6.68 16.27 -2.03
CA GLU A 146 6.05 17.52 -2.42
C GLU A 146 7.11 18.62 -2.59
N TRP A 147 6.70 19.81 -3.01
CA TRP A 147 7.63 20.86 -3.42
C TRP A 147 8.53 21.38 -2.30
N CYS A 148 8.06 21.34 -1.04
CA CYS A 148 8.82 21.74 0.14
C CYS A 148 9.78 20.66 0.64
N GLY A 149 9.67 19.40 0.19
CA GLY A 149 10.57 18.35 0.62
C GLY A 149 10.01 16.93 0.51
N GLN A 150 10.77 15.98 1.07
CA GLN A 150 10.42 14.57 1.07
C GLN A 150 10.58 13.96 2.46
N THR A 151 9.78 12.93 2.73
CA THR A 151 9.88 12.11 3.94
C THR A 151 9.70 10.64 3.65
N TYR A 152 10.35 9.80 4.45
CA TYR A 152 10.27 8.35 4.40
C TYR A 152 10.09 7.79 5.81
N LEU A 153 9.01 7.04 6.04
CA LEU A 153 8.77 6.27 7.25
C LEU A 153 8.82 4.78 6.90
N GLN A 154 9.54 3.99 7.68
CA GLN A 154 9.51 2.54 7.61
C GLN A 154 9.32 1.95 9.01
N VAL A 155 8.35 1.04 9.10
CA VAL A 155 7.93 0.35 10.30
C VAL A 155 8.11 -1.15 10.07
N ASN A 156 8.89 -1.81 10.91
CA ASN A 156 9.26 -3.21 10.77
C ASN A 156 8.87 -3.98 12.02
N LEU A 157 8.11 -5.07 11.87
CA LEU A 157 7.82 -5.96 13.00
C LEU A 157 9.12 -6.66 13.44
N LYS A 158 9.46 -6.53 14.71
CA LYS A 158 10.55 -7.25 15.38
C LYS A 158 10.03 -7.74 16.73
N ASP A 159 9.78 -9.05 16.80
CA ASP A 159 9.13 -9.71 17.92
C ASP A 159 7.80 -9.05 18.31
N LYS A 160 7.76 -8.33 19.44
CA LYS A 160 6.58 -7.66 20.00
C LYS A 160 6.59 -6.15 19.81
N LEU A 161 7.54 -5.63 19.03
CA LEU A 161 7.72 -4.22 18.76
C LEU A 161 7.71 -3.95 17.27
N TYR A 162 7.35 -2.74 16.92
CA TYR A 162 7.65 -2.14 15.63
C TYR A 162 8.90 -1.27 15.77
N GLU A 163 9.98 -1.67 15.11
CA GLU A 163 11.12 -0.80 14.88
C GLU A 163 10.79 0.18 13.77
N THR A 164 10.89 1.47 14.08
CA THR A 164 10.48 2.55 13.19
C THR A 164 11.67 3.44 12.88
N ASN A 165 11.93 3.65 11.60
CA ASN A 165 12.90 4.61 11.10
C ASN A 165 12.15 5.67 10.28
N SER A 166 12.36 6.94 10.61
CA SER A 166 11.85 8.08 9.86
C SER A 166 13.03 8.91 9.34
N TYR A 167 12.93 9.38 8.11
CA TYR A 167 13.86 10.33 7.51
C TYR A 167 13.06 11.51 6.96
N SER A 168 13.42 12.72 7.36
CA SER A 168 12.65 13.92 7.03
C SER A 168 13.55 15.08 6.64
N TYR A 169 13.12 15.81 5.61
CA TYR A 169 13.71 17.11 5.28
C TYR A 169 13.44 18.19 6.34
N PHE A 170 12.39 18.04 7.17
CA PHE A 170 11.90 19.09 8.07
C PHE A 170 12.57 19.02 9.45
N GLU A 171 13.12 20.15 9.92
CA GLU A 171 13.92 20.24 11.16
C GLU A 171 13.26 19.62 12.39
N ASN A 172 11.96 19.86 12.61
CA ASN A 172 11.26 19.38 13.81
C ASN A 172 11.03 17.86 13.84
N GLU A 173 11.12 17.19 12.69
CA GLU A 173 10.90 15.74 12.58
C GLU A 173 12.20 15.00 12.26
N ALA A 174 13.11 15.65 11.53
CA ALA A 174 14.45 15.19 11.19
C ALA A 174 14.55 13.67 10.89
N ASP A 175 15.70 13.08 11.19
CA ASP A 175 15.89 11.64 11.15
C ASP A 175 15.65 11.06 12.55
N GLU A 176 14.75 10.09 12.65
CA GLU A 176 14.37 9.47 13.91
C GLU A 176 14.45 7.95 13.84
N ARG A 177 14.83 7.35 14.97
CA ARG A 177 14.78 5.91 15.18
C ARG A 177 14.17 5.62 16.55
N PHE A 178 13.08 4.89 16.56
CA PHE A 178 12.36 4.56 17.78
C PHE A 178 11.63 3.23 17.65
N SER A 179 11.05 2.75 18.75
CA SER A 179 10.22 1.55 18.74
C SER A 179 8.89 1.82 19.41
N VAL A 180 7.83 1.22 18.87
CA VAL A 180 6.48 1.26 19.45
C VAL A 180 5.95 -0.15 19.64
N PRO A 181 4.97 -0.37 20.52
CA PRO A 181 4.33 -1.68 20.67
C PRO A 181 3.79 -2.20 19.34
N ALA A 182 3.96 -3.50 19.08
CA ALA A 182 3.33 -4.16 17.94
C ALA A 182 1.83 -4.35 18.20
N ILE A 183 1.05 -3.32 17.93
CA ILE A 183 -0.42 -3.31 17.96
C ILE A 183 -0.95 -3.12 16.53
N PRO A 184 -2.23 -3.35 16.24
CA PRO A 184 -2.75 -3.16 14.89
C PRO A 184 -2.44 -1.76 14.33
N LEU A 185 -1.99 -1.71 13.07
CA LEU A 185 -1.79 -0.47 12.31
C LEU A 185 -3.10 -0.07 11.63
N GLU A 186 -3.45 1.21 11.59
CA GLU A 186 -4.59 1.67 10.80
C GLU A 186 -4.43 1.32 9.31
N ASP A 187 -3.21 1.43 8.78
CA ASP A 187 -2.89 1.08 7.39
C ASP A 187 -3.11 -0.41 7.07
N GLU A 188 -3.00 -1.31 8.05
CA GLU A 188 -3.24 -2.75 7.82
C GLU A 188 -4.72 -3.11 7.68
N LEU A 189 -5.63 -2.24 8.11
CA LEU A 189 -7.07 -2.53 8.10
C LEU A 189 -7.59 -2.78 6.69
N TYR A 190 -7.05 -2.10 5.68
CA TYR A 190 -7.38 -2.37 4.28
C TYR A 190 -7.06 -3.82 3.90
N ASN A 191 -5.87 -4.33 4.27
CA ASN A 191 -5.52 -5.73 4.03
C ASN A 191 -6.39 -6.68 4.86
N ARG A 192 -6.65 -6.35 6.14
CA ARG A 192 -7.48 -7.19 7.02
C ARG A 192 -8.91 -7.32 6.52
N ILE A 193 -9.50 -6.25 5.97
CA ILE A 193 -10.80 -6.29 5.29
C ILE A 193 -10.77 -7.26 4.10
N ARG A 194 -9.73 -7.18 3.26
CA ARG A 194 -9.58 -8.04 2.07
C ARG A 194 -9.33 -9.52 2.40
N ILE A 195 -8.79 -9.80 3.58
CA ILE A 195 -8.55 -11.16 4.08
C ILE A 195 -9.80 -11.73 4.75
N ASN A 196 -10.31 -11.05 5.78
CA ASN A 196 -11.51 -11.47 6.51
C ASN A 196 -12.05 -10.29 7.36
N PRO A 197 -13.10 -9.58 6.90
CA PRO A 197 -13.62 -8.40 7.60
C PRO A 197 -14.29 -8.75 8.94
N ASP A 198 -14.83 -9.96 9.11
CA ASP A 198 -15.52 -10.37 10.34
C ASP A 198 -14.57 -10.59 11.52
N LYS A 199 -13.26 -10.56 11.26
CA LYS A 199 -12.20 -10.69 12.26
C LYS A 199 -11.59 -9.34 12.65
N LEU A 200 -12.09 -8.22 12.13
CA LEU A 200 -11.67 -6.89 12.55
C LEU A 200 -12.00 -6.67 14.03
N PRO A 201 -11.12 -6.01 14.80
CA PRO A 201 -11.39 -5.69 16.19
C PRO A 201 -12.55 -4.68 16.30
N GLN A 202 -13.33 -4.73 17.37
CA GLN A 202 -14.51 -3.85 17.58
C GLN A 202 -14.56 -3.39 19.04
N GLY A 203 -15.30 -2.31 19.31
CA GLY A 203 -15.37 -1.67 20.61
C GLY A 203 -14.17 -0.76 20.89
N ASP A 204 -13.80 -0.62 22.16
CA ASP A 204 -12.62 0.14 22.57
C ASP A 204 -11.33 -0.61 22.22
N ILE A 205 -10.52 0.00 21.36
CA ILE A 205 -9.28 -0.59 20.86
C ILE A 205 -8.15 0.44 20.87
N GLU A 206 -6.93 -0.05 20.69
CA GLU A 206 -5.76 0.78 20.50
C GLU A 206 -5.13 0.45 19.14
N LEU A 207 -4.76 1.49 18.40
CA LEU A 207 -4.20 1.41 17.05
C LEU A 207 -2.99 2.33 16.95
N LEU A 208 -2.03 1.96 16.11
CA LEU A 208 -1.11 2.93 15.54
C LEU A 208 -1.84 3.68 14.42
N PRO A 209 -1.97 5.02 14.48
CA PRO A 209 -2.69 5.80 13.49
C PRO A 209 -2.05 5.73 12.11
N GLY A 210 -2.84 6.00 11.07
CA GLY A 210 -2.40 5.87 9.69
C GLY A 210 -1.15 6.70 9.40
N ALA A 211 -0.09 6.07 8.86
CA ALA A 211 1.20 6.74 8.65
C ALA A 211 1.09 8.00 7.79
N MET A 212 0.21 7.98 6.79
CA MET A 212 -0.09 9.16 5.98
C MET A 212 -0.74 10.28 6.81
N TYR A 213 -1.73 9.94 7.65
CA TYR A 213 -2.43 10.91 8.49
C TYR A 213 -1.47 11.56 9.47
N VAL A 214 -0.66 10.75 10.16
CA VAL A 214 0.38 11.17 11.10
C VAL A 214 1.31 12.18 10.45
N ARG A 215 1.79 11.85 9.24
CA ARG A 215 2.71 12.71 8.49
C ARG A 215 2.06 14.02 8.07
N LEU A 216 0.83 13.99 7.56
CA LEU A 216 0.14 15.20 7.10
C LEU A 216 -0.28 16.09 8.28
N MET A 217 -0.62 15.51 9.42
CA MET A 217 -1.07 16.27 10.59
C MET A 217 0.04 16.61 11.59
N HIS A 218 1.28 16.18 11.33
CA HIS A 218 2.44 16.40 12.20
C HIS A 218 2.18 15.94 13.64
N ILE A 219 1.69 14.71 13.80
CA ILE A 219 1.50 14.09 15.12
C ILE A 219 2.46 12.92 15.27
N ASP A 220 2.76 12.54 16.51
CA ASP A 220 3.65 11.40 16.79
C ASP A 220 3.04 10.08 16.31
N PHE A 221 3.88 9.21 15.73
CA PHE A 221 3.52 7.85 15.40
C PHE A 221 3.53 6.97 16.66
N LYS A 222 2.46 7.04 17.46
CA LYS A 222 2.32 6.30 18.73
C LYS A 222 0.92 5.73 18.91
N PRO A 223 0.73 4.74 19.82
CA PRO A 223 -0.58 4.16 20.09
C PRO A 223 -1.64 5.22 20.44
N LEU A 224 -2.82 5.12 19.82
CA LEU A 224 -3.98 5.94 20.09
C LEU A 224 -5.21 5.07 20.33
N LYS A 225 -6.01 5.46 21.32
CA LYS A 225 -7.31 4.84 21.58
C LYS A 225 -8.31 5.23 20.50
N ALA A 226 -9.10 4.25 20.07
CA ALA A 226 -10.20 4.44 19.14
C ALA A 226 -11.39 3.56 19.50
N VAL A 227 -12.57 3.94 19.04
CA VAL A 227 -13.78 3.10 19.08
C VAL A 227 -14.03 2.58 17.68
N ALA A 228 -14.05 1.26 17.54
CA ALA A 228 -14.25 0.56 16.28
C ALA A 228 -15.63 -0.08 16.17
N ALA A 229 -16.25 0.01 15.00
CA ALA A 229 -17.53 -0.64 14.72
C ALA A 229 -17.57 -1.14 13.26
N LEU A 230 -18.21 -2.30 13.07
CA LEU A 230 -18.45 -2.88 11.76
C LEU A 230 -19.95 -2.97 11.48
N ASP A 231 -20.43 -2.20 10.52
CA ASP A 231 -21.86 -2.03 10.23
C ASP A 231 -22.17 -2.24 8.74
N THR A 232 -23.46 -2.32 8.40
CA THR A 232 -23.93 -2.07 7.03
C THR A 232 -23.77 -0.59 6.70
N TYR A 233 -23.27 -0.28 5.50
CA TYR A 233 -23.10 1.10 5.07
C TYR A 233 -24.41 1.66 4.50
N SER A 234 -24.90 2.73 5.13
CA SER A 234 -26.12 3.45 4.73
C SER A 234 -25.86 4.87 4.22
N GLY A 235 -24.58 5.24 4.02
CA GLY A 235 -24.19 6.57 3.56
C GLY A 235 -24.43 6.78 2.06
N LYS A 236 -24.37 8.04 1.63
CA LYS A 236 -24.59 8.43 0.22
C LYS A 236 -23.32 8.74 -0.57
N GLU A 237 -22.19 8.91 0.12
CA GLU A 237 -20.95 9.38 -0.49
C GLU A 237 -20.30 8.29 -1.36
N ILE A 238 -20.24 7.06 -0.85
CA ILE A 238 -19.80 5.88 -1.60
C ILE A 238 -21.02 5.18 -2.22
N LYS A 239 -20.95 4.84 -3.50
CA LYS A 239 -22.01 4.12 -4.22
C LYS A 239 -21.62 2.65 -4.39
N GLY A 240 -22.59 1.75 -4.32
CA GLY A 240 -22.40 0.31 -4.51
C GLY A 240 -23.62 -0.47 -4.07
N LYS A 241 -23.59 -1.79 -4.24
CA LYS A 241 -24.60 -2.72 -3.71
C LYS A 241 -24.02 -3.41 -2.48
N ASP A 242 -24.86 -3.66 -1.48
CA ASP A 242 -24.53 -4.44 -0.28
C ASP A 242 -23.17 -4.05 0.31
N LEU A 243 -23.05 -2.79 0.70
CA LEU A 243 -21.82 -2.24 1.27
C LEU A 243 -21.81 -2.39 2.79
N ARG A 244 -20.62 -2.65 3.33
CA ARG A 244 -20.30 -2.59 4.76
C ARG A 244 -19.36 -1.42 5.03
N VAL A 245 -19.30 -0.99 6.27
CA VAL A 245 -18.38 0.06 6.72
C VAL A 245 -17.70 -0.38 8.00
N TYR A 246 -16.38 -0.26 8.03
CA TYR A 246 -15.60 -0.32 9.24
C TYR A 246 -15.24 1.11 9.67
N ARG A 247 -15.76 1.52 10.83
CA ARG A 247 -15.63 2.88 11.36
C ARG A 247 -14.66 2.89 12.53
N LEU A 248 -13.73 3.85 12.52
CA LEU A 248 -12.83 4.18 13.61
C LEU A 248 -13.07 5.60 14.05
N GLN A 249 -13.40 5.79 15.33
CA GLN A 249 -13.49 7.10 15.96
C GLN A 249 -12.28 7.28 16.88
N TYR A 250 -11.49 8.32 16.67
CA TYR A 250 -10.37 8.72 17.51
C TYR A 250 -10.75 9.97 18.31
N PRO A 251 -11.23 9.82 19.57
CA PRO A 251 -11.74 10.97 20.33
C PRO A 251 -10.69 12.06 20.57
N SER A 252 -9.44 11.67 20.84
CA SER A 252 -8.35 12.62 21.08
C SER A 252 -7.97 13.48 19.86
N LEU A 253 -8.32 13.02 18.66
CA LEU A 253 -8.03 13.71 17.40
C LEU A 253 -9.27 14.41 16.81
N ASN A 254 -10.45 14.22 17.42
CA ASN A 254 -11.73 14.55 16.80
C ASN A 254 -11.84 14.00 15.35
N ARG A 255 -11.34 12.78 15.14
CA ARG A 255 -11.22 12.16 13.82
C ARG A 255 -12.12 10.94 13.70
N THR A 256 -12.78 10.80 12.56
CA THR A 256 -13.52 9.59 12.18
C THR A 256 -13.05 9.11 10.81
N LEU A 257 -12.56 7.87 10.76
CA LEU A 257 -12.27 7.15 9.52
C LEU A 257 -13.36 6.11 9.26
N GLU A 258 -13.89 6.09 8.05
CA GLU A 258 -14.83 5.09 7.57
C GLU A 258 -14.26 4.42 6.32
N ILE A 259 -13.98 3.11 6.41
CA ILE A 259 -13.55 2.31 5.26
C ILE A 259 -14.77 1.54 4.77
N VAL A 260 -15.20 1.82 3.54
CA VAL A 260 -16.42 1.25 2.94
C VAL A 260 -16.02 0.20 1.92
N PHE A 261 -16.65 -0.98 2.00
CA PHE A 261 -16.28 -2.14 1.20
C PHE A 261 -17.46 -3.04 0.86
N GLU A 262 -17.32 -3.86 -0.18
CA GLU A 262 -18.33 -4.83 -0.60
C GLU A 262 -18.52 -5.94 0.45
N ALA A 263 -19.77 -6.32 0.76
CA ALA A 263 -20.05 -7.37 1.73
C ALA A 263 -19.62 -8.77 1.25
N ALA A 264 -19.55 -9.00 -0.06
CA ALA A 264 -19.17 -10.27 -0.66
C ALA A 264 -17.65 -10.33 -0.94
N PRO A 265 -17.01 -11.52 -0.89
CA PRO A 265 -15.65 -11.71 -1.37
C PRO A 265 -15.48 -11.20 -2.81
N PRO A 266 -14.37 -10.53 -3.15
CA PRO A 266 -13.14 -10.40 -2.37
C PRO A 266 -13.12 -9.18 -1.44
N TYR A 267 -14.29 -8.68 -1.01
CA TYR A 267 -14.47 -7.57 -0.08
C TYR A 267 -13.85 -6.27 -0.59
N ARG A 268 -14.10 -5.91 -1.85
CA ARG A 268 -13.42 -4.78 -2.48
C ARG A 268 -13.65 -3.50 -1.71
N ILE A 269 -12.59 -2.70 -1.57
CA ILE A 269 -12.71 -1.38 -0.96
C ILE A 269 -13.44 -0.47 -1.97
N ALA A 270 -14.67 -0.09 -1.65
CA ALA A 270 -15.49 0.78 -2.48
C ALA A 270 -15.07 2.25 -2.31
N GLY A 271 -14.50 2.61 -1.16
CA GLY A 271 -14.00 3.94 -0.86
C GLY A 271 -13.70 4.14 0.62
N TRP A 272 -13.30 5.36 0.99
CA TRP A 272 -13.16 5.74 2.39
C TRP A 272 -13.51 7.22 2.60
N LEU A 273 -13.90 7.54 3.83
CA LEU A 273 -14.10 8.90 4.32
C LEU A 273 -13.19 9.10 5.53
N ASP A 274 -12.42 10.18 5.57
CA ASP A 274 -11.59 10.54 6.71
C ASP A 274 -11.90 11.98 7.12
N THR A 275 -12.66 12.13 8.21
CA THR A 275 -13.13 13.42 8.71
C THR A 275 -12.35 13.82 9.94
N HIS A 276 -11.71 14.98 9.91
CA HIS A 276 -10.99 15.53 11.07
C HIS A 276 -10.88 17.06 10.98
N PRO A 277 -10.50 17.74 12.08
CA PRO A 277 -10.25 19.16 12.05
C PRO A 277 -9.07 19.50 11.14
N SER A 278 -9.24 20.58 10.40
CA SER A 278 -8.19 21.28 9.67
C SER A 278 -7.38 22.18 10.61
N PHE A 279 -6.33 22.82 10.09
CA PHE A 279 -5.53 23.81 10.83
C PHE A 279 -6.33 25.05 11.28
N ASP A 280 -7.49 25.32 10.65
CA ASP A 280 -8.46 26.34 11.08
C ASP A 280 -9.56 25.78 12.00
N LYS A 281 -9.37 24.55 12.52
CA LYS A 281 -10.29 23.81 13.40
C LYS A 281 -11.64 23.42 12.78
N GLN A 282 -11.89 23.78 11.53
CA GLN A 282 -13.10 23.37 10.82
C GLN A 282 -12.98 21.90 10.39
N LEU A 283 -14.03 21.12 10.62
CA LEU A 283 -14.10 19.74 10.16
C LEU A 283 -14.15 19.70 8.63
N ARG A 284 -13.31 18.86 8.05
CA ARG A 284 -13.30 18.56 6.62
C ARG A 284 -13.14 17.06 6.43
N THR A 285 -13.61 16.57 5.30
CA THR A 285 -13.63 15.14 4.99
C THR A 285 -12.85 14.88 3.72
N THR A 286 -11.80 14.07 3.82
CA THR A 286 -11.23 13.40 2.66
C THR A 286 -12.19 12.33 2.19
N ILE A 287 -12.52 12.29 0.91
CA ILE A 287 -13.38 11.25 0.33
C ILE A 287 -12.68 10.63 -0.86
N ALA A 288 -12.58 9.31 -0.89
CA ALA A 288 -12.13 8.55 -2.06
C ALA A 288 -13.20 7.57 -2.50
N ARG A 289 -13.51 7.56 -3.80
CA ARG A 289 -14.56 6.72 -4.39
C ARG A 289 -13.96 5.85 -5.49
N SER A 290 -14.11 4.53 -5.39
CA SER A 290 -13.66 3.63 -6.45
C SER A 290 -14.38 3.96 -7.76
N THR A 291 -13.64 3.94 -8.88
CA THR A 291 -14.20 4.26 -10.21
C THR A 291 -13.87 3.19 -11.24
N HIS A 292 -12.66 2.66 -11.21
CA HIS A 292 -12.19 1.65 -12.16
C HIS A 292 -11.40 0.60 -11.39
N THR A 293 -11.65 -0.67 -11.70
CA THR A 293 -10.89 -1.80 -11.14
C THR A 293 -10.52 -2.74 -12.28
N THR A 294 -9.29 -3.22 -12.27
CA THR A 294 -8.84 -4.28 -13.19
C THR A 294 -8.03 -5.33 -12.44
N LEU A 295 -8.09 -6.56 -12.92
CA LEU A 295 -7.18 -7.63 -12.53
C LEU A 295 -6.15 -7.83 -13.63
N THR A 296 -4.88 -7.57 -13.33
CA THR A 296 -3.81 -7.58 -14.33
C THR A 296 -2.46 -7.94 -13.72
N ASP A 297 -1.59 -8.51 -14.55
CA ASP A 297 -0.16 -8.70 -14.30
C ASP A 297 0.62 -7.42 -14.65
N TYR A 298 0.29 -6.29 -13.99
CA TYR A 298 0.76 -4.95 -14.41
C TYR A 298 2.29 -4.83 -14.55
N TRP A 299 3.07 -5.64 -13.83
CA TRP A 299 4.54 -5.66 -13.92
C TRP A 299 5.05 -6.07 -15.31
N ASN A 300 4.25 -6.79 -16.11
CA ASN A 300 4.55 -7.14 -17.50
C ASN A 300 3.97 -6.12 -18.51
N LYS A 301 3.35 -5.03 -18.04
CA LYS A 301 2.69 -4.00 -18.85
C LYS A 301 3.41 -2.65 -18.72
N ASN A 302 4.71 -2.66 -18.98
CA ASN A 302 5.62 -1.54 -18.70
C ASN A 302 6.26 -0.94 -19.97
N ASN A 303 5.79 -1.32 -21.16
CA ASN A 303 6.27 -0.76 -22.43
C ASN A 303 5.50 0.49 -22.83
N VAL A 304 5.99 1.24 -23.83
CA VAL A 304 5.36 2.48 -24.31
C VAL A 304 3.97 2.21 -24.88
N GLU A 305 3.76 1.05 -25.50
CA GLU A 305 2.49 0.64 -26.09
C GLU A 305 1.40 0.38 -25.01
N ASP A 306 1.83 0.07 -23.78
CA ASP A 306 0.95 -0.20 -22.64
C ASP A 306 0.34 1.08 -22.04
N VAL A 307 0.80 2.28 -22.44
CA VAL A 307 0.26 3.57 -21.97
C VAL A 307 -1.26 3.66 -22.18
N SER A 308 -1.79 3.02 -23.22
CA SER A 308 -3.23 2.94 -23.49
C SER A 308 -4.05 2.31 -22.34
N LEU A 309 -3.44 1.46 -21.51
CA LEU A 309 -4.07 0.84 -20.35
C LEU A 309 -4.36 1.85 -19.23
N ARG A 310 -3.59 2.94 -19.14
CA ARG A 310 -3.82 4.02 -18.17
C ARG A 310 -5.18 4.67 -18.39
N LYS A 311 -5.53 4.90 -19.67
CA LYS A 311 -6.84 5.43 -20.06
C LYS A 311 -7.99 4.49 -19.68
N LYS A 312 -7.80 3.17 -19.81
CA LYS A 312 -8.79 2.16 -19.36
C LYS A 312 -8.99 2.17 -17.84
N LEU A 313 -7.94 2.51 -17.10
CA LEU A 313 -7.98 2.70 -15.64
C LEU A 313 -8.49 4.09 -15.21
N GLY A 314 -8.75 5.00 -16.17
CA GLY A 314 -9.21 6.36 -15.90
C GLY A 314 -8.16 7.28 -15.27
N LEU A 315 -6.87 6.91 -15.29
CA LEU A 315 -5.79 7.73 -14.71
C LEU A 315 -5.59 9.00 -15.55
N SER A 316 -5.60 10.16 -14.88
CA SER A 316 -5.51 11.48 -15.52
C SER A 316 -4.15 12.15 -15.39
N THR A 317 -3.35 11.74 -14.41
CA THR A 317 -1.92 12.07 -14.35
C THR A 317 -1.17 11.18 -15.35
N TYR A 318 -0.20 11.76 -16.08
CA TYR A 318 0.48 11.25 -17.30
C TYR A 318 0.60 9.73 -17.43
#